data_AF-A0A2V7Q648-F1
#
_entry.id   AF-A0A2V7Q648-F1
#
_cell.length_a   1.000
_cell.length_b   1.000
_cell.length_c   1.000
_cell.angle_alpha   90.00
_cell.angle_beta   90.00
_cell.angle_gamma   90.00
#
_symmetry.space_group_name_H-M   'P 1'
#
loop_
_entity.id
_entity.type
_entity.pdbx_description
1 polymer ?
#
loop_
_entity_poly.entity_id
_entity_poly.type
_entity_poly.pdbx_seq_one_letter_code
_entity_poly.pdbx_strand_id
1 'polypeptide(L)'
;MRSARVDSRLRVLTRDGWLLCLTRSTRLFAYGALSVVLVFYLTSLGLSTSQTGLLLTLTLVGDTVVSLYLTTRADRIGRRRMLIIGAILMAAAGLAFASTRNFVFLVAAGTIGVISPSGNEVGPFLSIEQAALSHVVPDRTRTAVFAWYTLAGSFATAAGSLAGGTLSHLLQQTAMAPLESYRVVVLLYAVL
;
A
#
# COMPACT_ATOMS: atom_id res chain seq x y z
N MET A 1 -26.26 -23.56 -5.19
CA MET A 1 -25.23 -24.62 -5.39
C MET A 1 -23.97 -24.15 -6.16
N ARG A 2 -23.50 -22.88 -6.00
CA ARG A 2 -22.26 -22.36 -6.65
C ARG A 2 -21.08 -22.13 -5.68
N SER A 3 -21.30 -22.06 -4.37
CA SER A 3 -20.22 -21.77 -3.40
C SER A 3 -19.22 -22.92 -3.23
N ALA A 4 -19.63 -24.18 -3.42
CA ALA A 4 -18.75 -25.34 -3.30
C ALA A 4 -17.64 -25.44 -4.37
N ARG A 5 -17.67 -24.66 -5.46
CA ARG A 5 -16.65 -24.67 -6.53
C ARG A 5 -15.56 -23.61 -6.37
N VAL A 6 -15.76 -22.62 -5.52
CA VAL A 6 -14.76 -21.57 -5.25
C VAL A 6 -13.65 -22.14 -4.38
N ASP A 7 -14.03 -22.89 -3.34
CA ASP A 7 -13.12 -23.57 -2.42
C ASP A 7 -12.15 -24.52 -3.11
N SER A 8 -12.57 -25.25 -4.14
CA SER A 8 -11.72 -26.23 -4.82
C SER A 8 -10.61 -25.60 -5.67
N ARG A 9 -10.77 -24.36 -6.12
CA ARG A 9 -9.79 -23.67 -6.96
C ARG A 9 -8.72 -22.92 -6.16
N LEU A 10 -9.07 -22.42 -4.98
CA LEU A 10 -8.14 -21.76 -4.06
C LEU A 10 -7.32 -22.74 -3.21
N ARG A 11 -7.78 -24.00 -3.05
CA ARG A 11 -6.99 -25.08 -2.43
C ARG A 11 -5.67 -25.41 -3.13
N VAL A 12 -5.47 -24.91 -4.35
CA VAL A 12 -4.23 -25.06 -5.11
C VAL A 12 -3.15 -24.07 -4.65
N LEU A 13 -3.52 -23.03 -3.89
CA LEU A 13 -2.55 -22.09 -3.32
C LEU A 13 -1.69 -22.80 -2.28
N THR A 14 -0.39 -22.77 -2.50
CA THR A 14 0.59 -23.16 -1.48
C THR A 14 0.55 -22.18 -0.30
N ARG A 15 1.21 -22.54 0.80
CA ARG A 15 1.39 -21.64 1.95
C ARG A 15 1.95 -20.29 1.54
N ASP A 16 2.90 -20.27 0.60
CA ASP A 16 3.51 -19.04 0.08
C ASP A 16 2.50 -18.20 -0.71
N GLY A 17 1.62 -18.84 -1.51
CA GLY A 17 0.55 -18.12 -2.22
C GLY A 17 -0.42 -17.42 -1.27
N TRP A 18 -0.80 -18.09 -0.17
CA TRP A 18 -1.61 -17.47 0.87
C TRP A 18 -0.89 -16.35 1.61
N LEU A 19 0.40 -16.51 1.92
CA LEU A 19 1.21 -15.46 2.53
C LEU A 19 1.28 -14.22 1.63
N LEU A 20 1.49 -14.38 0.32
CA LEU A 20 1.49 -13.26 -0.64
C LEU A 20 0.15 -12.54 -0.69
N CYS A 21 -0.96 -13.28 -0.72
CA CYS A 21 -2.30 -12.68 -0.67
C CYS A 21 -2.50 -11.88 0.64
N LEU A 22 -2.10 -12.44 1.78
CA LEU A 22 -2.26 -11.79 3.08
C LEU A 22 -1.41 -10.53 3.19
N THR A 23 -0.11 -10.60 2.86
CA THR A 23 0.77 -9.43 2.91
C THR A 23 0.29 -8.32 2.00
N ARG A 24 -0.21 -8.67 0.81
CA ARG A 24 -0.81 -7.71 -0.10
C ARG A 24 -2.08 -7.09 0.46
N SER A 25 -3.00 -7.89 0.99
CA SER A 25 -4.24 -7.37 1.56
C SER A 25 -3.97 -6.42 2.71
N THR A 26 -3.03 -6.74 3.60
CA THR A 26 -2.60 -5.83 4.68
C THR A 26 -2.06 -4.52 4.11
N ARG A 27 -1.17 -4.60 3.12
CA ARG A 27 -0.57 -3.42 2.47
C ARG A 27 -1.62 -2.55 1.76
N LEU A 28 -2.56 -3.15 1.04
CA LEU A 28 -3.63 -2.43 0.34
C LEU A 28 -4.64 -1.82 1.32
N PHE A 29 -4.90 -2.46 2.45
CA PHE A 29 -5.65 -1.85 3.53
C PHE A 29 -4.93 -0.61 4.06
N ALA A 30 -3.61 -0.68 4.28
CA ALA A 30 -2.80 0.44 4.72
C ALA A 30 -2.82 1.61 3.69
N TYR A 31 -2.61 1.32 2.40
CA TYR A 31 -2.72 2.34 1.33
C TYR A 31 -4.13 2.92 1.25
N GLY A 32 -5.17 2.09 1.37
CA GLY A 32 -6.55 2.53 1.41
C GLY A 32 -6.80 3.52 2.55
N ALA A 33 -6.37 3.20 3.76
CA ALA A 33 -6.52 4.06 4.93
C ALA A 33 -5.76 5.39 4.79
N LEU A 34 -4.53 5.34 4.28
CA LEU A 34 -3.72 6.53 4.08
C LEU A 34 -4.27 7.44 2.99
N SER A 35 -4.71 6.90 1.85
CA SER A 35 -5.09 7.69 0.66
C SER A 35 -6.19 8.72 0.93
N VAL A 36 -7.20 8.37 1.73
CA VAL A 36 -8.31 9.27 2.09
C VAL A 36 -7.85 10.40 3.01
N VAL A 37 -6.84 10.14 3.86
CA VAL A 37 -6.40 11.05 4.92
C VAL A 37 -5.20 11.91 4.48
N LEU A 38 -4.38 11.42 3.54
CA LEU A 38 -3.07 11.99 3.22
C LEU A 38 -3.12 13.48 2.85
N VAL A 39 -4.08 13.90 2.02
CA VAL A 39 -4.20 15.31 1.62
C VAL A 39 -4.57 16.17 2.83
N PHE A 40 -5.52 15.74 3.65
CA PHE A 40 -5.91 16.45 4.88
C PHE A 40 -4.76 16.49 5.90
N TYR A 41 -3.96 15.43 5.96
CA TYR A 41 -2.76 15.39 6.78
C TYR A 41 -1.74 16.44 6.34
N LEU A 42 -1.45 16.51 5.03
CA LEU A 42 -0.47 17.44 4.48
C LEU A 42 -0.92 18.90 4.61
N THR A 43 -2.21 19.19 4.40
CA THR A 43 -2.74 20.55 4.60
C THR A 43 -2.79 20.95 6.07
N SER A 44 -3.13 20.03 6.98
CA SER A 44 -3.09 20.28 8.43
C SER A 44 -1.67 20.39 8.99
N LEU A 45 -0.66 19.84 8.30
CA LEU A 45 0.76 20.09 8.55
C LEU A 45 1.17 21.54 8.21
N GLY A 46 0.34 22.28 7.46
CA GLY A 46 0.59 23.65 7.02
C GLY A 46 1.13 23.77 5.60
N LEU A 47 1.14 22.68 4.81
CA LEU A 47 1.55 22.73 3.41
C LEU A 47 0.50 23.42 2.56
N SER A 48 0.95 24.22 1.60
CA SER A 48 0.04 24.82 0.61
C SER A 48 -0.54 23.75 -0.32
N THR A 49 -1.64 24.09 -1.02
CA THR A 49 -2.24 23.22 -2.05
C THR A 49 -1.24 22.89 -3.16
N SER A 50 -0.42 23.86 -3.57
CA SER A 50 0.61 23.66 -4.60
C SER A 50 1.73 22.74 -4.12
N GLN A 51 2.20 22.88 -2.89
CA GLN A 51 3.20 21.99 -2.29
C GLN A 51 2.66 20.56 -2.16
N THR A 52 1.42 20.42 -1.69
CA THR A 52 0.75 19.12 -1.57
C THR A 52 0.65 18.45 -2.94
N GLY A 53 0.15 19.15 -3.95
CA GLY A 53 0.07 18.63 -5.32
C GLY A 53 1.43 18.21 -5.86
N LEU A 54 2.47 19.05 -5.71
CA LEU A 54 3.82 18.74 -6.15
C LEU A 54 4.38 17.49 -5.47
N LEU A 55 4.19 17.35 -4.16
CA LEU A 55 4.61 16.17 -3.40
C LEU A 55 3.93 14.91 -3.93
N LEU A 56 2.61 14.92 -4.13
CA LEU A 56 1.87 13.76 -4.63
C LEU A 56 2.31 13.39 -6.06
N THR A 57 2.52 14.38 -6.92
CA THR A 57 3.04 14.16 -8.28
C THR A 57 4.43 13.55 -8.26
N LEU A 58 5.37 14.12 -7.49
CA LEU A 58 6.73 13.58 -7.37
C LEU A 58 6.73 12.17 -6.77
N THR A 59 5.82 11.89 -5.83
CA THR A 59 5.64 10.56 -5.26
C THR A 59 5.21 9.56 -6.34
N LEU A 60 4.21 9.88 -7.16
CA LEU A 60 3.76 8.99 -8.24
C LEU A 60 4.82 8.78 -9.34
N VAL A 61 5.57 9.84 -9.68
CA VAL A 61 6.70 9.74 -10.61
C VAL A 61 7.81 8.87 -10.01
N GLY A 62 8.12 9.09 -8.73
CA GLY A 62 9.05 8.29 -7.95
C GLY A 62 8.69 6.82 -7.93
N ASP A 63 7.45 6.49 -7.57
CA ASP A 63 6.90 5.14 -7.58
C ASP A 63 7.12 4.45 -8.93
N THR A 64 6.85 5.16 -10.02
CA THR A 64 7.03 4.62 -11.38
C THR A 64 8.50 4.31 -11.67
N VAL A 65 9.41 5.24 -11.36
CA VAL A 65 10.85 5.08 -11.59
C VAL A 65 11.45 3.99 -10.70
N VAL A 66 11.12 4.00 -9.40
CA VAL A 66 11.56 3.02 -8.42
C VAL A 66 11.00 1.64 -8.77
N SER A 67 9.72 1.54 -9.15
CA SER A 67 9.11 0.30 -9.61
C SER A 67 9.82 -0.26 -10.84
N LEU A 68 10.09 0.56 -11.85
CA LEU A 68 10.82 0.13 -13.05
C LEU A 68 12.25 -0.37 -12.72
N TYR A 69 12.96 0.36 -11.86
CA TYR A 69 14.30 -0.02 -11.43
C TYR A 69 14.30 -1.33 -10.63
N LEU A 70 13.40 -1.45 -9.65
CA LEU A 70 13.34 -2.63 -8.79
C LEU A 70 12.82 -3.86 -9.54
N THR A 71 11.84 -3.72 -10.43
CA THR A 71 11.34 -4.84 -11.24
C THR A 71 12.39 -5.42 -12.18
N THR A 72 13.16 -4.57 -12.86
CA THR A 72 14.25 -5.03 -13.75
C THR A 72 15.40 -5.70 -13.00
N ARG A 73 15.59 -5.38 -11.71
CA ARG A 73 16.61 -5.97 -10.84
C ARG A 73 16.10 -7.11 -9.96
N ALA A 74 14.78 -7.31 -9.87
CA ALA A 74 14.14 -8.22 -8.92
C ALA A 74 14.56 -9.68 -9.11
N ASP A 75 14.73 -10.14 -10.35
CA ASP A 75 15.10 -11.52 -10.65
C ASP A 75 16.54 -11.87 -10.21
N ARG A 76 17.44 -10.87 -10.14
CA ARG A 76 18.82 -11.07 -9.64
C ARG A 76 18.93 -11.01 -8.12
N ILE A 77 18.14 -10.17 -7.47
CA ILE A 77 18.21 -9.93 -6.01
C ILE A 77 17.37 -10.97 -5.24
N GLY A 78 16.34 -11.51 -5.90
CA GLY A 78 15.40 -12.48 -5.35
C GLY A 78 14.11 -11.82 -4.86
N ARG A 79 12.97 -12.36 -5.31
CA ARG A 79 11.62 -11.82 -5.10
C ARG A 79 11.30 -11.54 -3.61
N ARG A 80 11.58 -12.51 -2.73
CA ARG A 80 11.32 -12.39 -1.28
C ARG A 80 12.06 -11.20 -0.65
N ARG A 81 13.35 -11.02 -0.99
CA ARG A 81 14.16 -9.91 -0.44
C ARG A 81 13.62 -8.56 -0.90
N MET A 82 13.21 -8.48 -2.16
CA MET A 82 12.65 -7.25 -2.71
C MET A 82 11.33 -6.84 -2.04
N LEU A 83 10.45 -7.81 -1.74
CA LEU A 83 9.22 -7.55 -0.98
C LEU A 83 9.52 -7.02 0.43
N ILE A 84 10.54 -7.59 1.10
CA ILE A 84 10.95 -7.13 2.44
C ILE A 84 11.55 -5.72 2.38
N ILE A 85 12.44 -5.43 1.42
CA ILE A 85 13.02 -4.09 1.24
C ILE A 85 11.92 -3.05 0.99
N GLY A 86 10.97 -3.36 0.10
CA GLY A 86 9.83 -2.50 -0.14
C GLY A 86 9.02 -2.24 1.13
N ALA A 87 8.72 -3.28 1.92
CA ALA A 87 7.95 -3.11 3.16
C ALA A 87 8.69 -2.24 4.19
N ILE A 88 10.01 -2.39 4.31
CA ILE A 88 10.85 -1.55 5.16
C ILE A 88 10.82 -0.09 4.69
N LEU A 89 10.94 0.14 3.37
CA LEU A 89 10.86 1.49 2.80
C LEU A 89 9.49 2.12 3.07
N MET A 90 8.41 1.35 2.92
CA MET A 90 7.04 1.78 3.20
C MET A 90 6.86 2.21 4.66
N ALA A 91 7.32 1.38 5.60
CA ALA A 91 7.26 1.68 7.03
C ALA A 91 8.11 2.91 7.39
N ALA A 92 9.33 2.99 6.85
CA ALA A 92 10.22 4.14 7.06
C ALA A 92 9.61 5.44 6.51
N ALA A 93 8.92 5.38 5.38
CA ALA A 93 8.23 6.52 4.79
C ALA A 93 7.07 7.00 5.67
N GLY A 94 6.22 6.08 6.14
CA GLY A 94 5.14 6.40 7.07
C GLY A 94 5.67 7.03 8.37
N LEU A 95 6.75 6.48 8.93
CA LEU A 95 7.39 7.03 10.12
C LEU A 95 8.00 8.42 9.86
N ALA A 96 8.63 8.63 8.70
CA ALA A 96 9.15 9.92 8.29
C ALA A 96 8.02 10.96 8.19
N PHE A 97 6.89 10.62 7.54
CA PHE A 97 5.72 11.48 7.47
C PHE A 97 5.21 11.85 8.86
N ALA A 98 5.13 10.89 9.78
CA ALA A 98 4.71 11.15 11.15
C ALA A 98 5.69 12.04 11.95
N SER A 99 6.98 12.01 11.63
CA SER A 99 8.07 12.59 12.45
C SER A 99 8.56 13.96 12.00
N THR A 100 8.29 14.38 10.75
CA THR A 100 8.79 15.65 10.22
C THR A 100 7.71 16.50 9.58
N ARG A 101 7.92 17.82 9.58
CA ARG A 101 7.13 18.80 8.80
C ARG A 101 7.90 19.39 7.62
N ASN A 102 9.17 19.00 7.46
CA ASN A 102 10.02 19.57 6.44
C ASN A 102 9.63 19.02 5.06
N PHE A 103 9.18 19.92 4.18
CA PHE A 103 8.71 19.57 2.84
C PHE A 103 9.70 18.73 2.04
N VAL A 104 10.99 19.07 2.06
CA VAL A 104 12.02 18.35 1.28
C VAL A 104 12.16 16.91 1.77
N PHE A 105 12.12 16.69 3.08
CA PHE A 105 12.16 15.35 3.65
C PHE A 105 10.89 14.56 3.33
N LEU A 106 9.71 15.19 3.36
CA LEU A 106 8.45 14.54 2.99
C LEU A 106 8.43 14.13 1.52
N VAL A 107 8.95 14.98 0.62
CA VAL A 107 9.09 14.67 -0.80
C VAL A 107 10.05 13.49 -0.99
N ALA A 108 11.22 13.51 -0.35
CA ALA A 108 12.18 12.41 -0.43
C ALA A 108 11.58 11.10 0.11
N ALA A 109 10.93 11.15 1.26
CA ALA A 109 10.28 10.00 1.89
C ALA A 109 9.14 9.46 1.03
N GLY A 110 8.29 10.32 0.45
CA GLY A 110 7.19 9.89 -0.42
C GLY A 110 7.72 9.23 -1.69
N THR A 111 8.69 9.86 -2.34
CA THR A 111 9.29 9.41 -3.61
C THR A 111 10.05 8.08 -3.48
N ILE A 112 10.83 7.89 -2.40
CA ILE A 112 11.66 6.69 -2.21
C ILE A 112 10.88 5.59 -1.48
N GLY A 113 10.01 6.00 -0.56
CA GLY A 113 9.29 5.14 0.37
C GLY A 113 8.14 4.36 -0.21
N VAL A 114 7.78 4.60 -1.47
CA VAL A 114 6.65 3.94 -2.15
C VAL A 114 5.32 4.20 -1.41
N ILE A 115 5.10 5.46 -1.01
CA ILE A 115 3.81 5.87 -0.47
C ILE A 115 2.83 5.95 -1.64
N SER A 116 1.65 5.34 -1.50
CA SER A 116 0.62 5.42 -2.54
C SER A 116 -0.44 6.47 -2.20
N PRO A 117 -0.47 7.62 -2.90
CA PRO A 117 -1.56 8.59 -2.76
C PRO A 117 -2.90 8.07 -3.27
N SER A 118 -2.88 7.14 -4.23
CA SER A 118 -4.05 6.67 -4.95
C SER A 118 -4.76 5.50 -4.26
N GLY A 119 -4.19 4.96 -3.17
CA GLY A 119 -4.69 3.77 -2.50
C GLY A 119 -4.42 2.45 -3.25
N ASN A 120 -3.78 2.54 -4.43
CA ASN A 120 -3.42 1.40 -5.27
C ASN A 120 -1.92 1.12 -5.24
N GLU A 121 -1.54 -0.10 -5.55
CA GLU A 121 -0.13 -0.46 -5.72
C GLU A 121 0.41 0.06 -7.06
N VAL A 122 1.24 1.12 -7.00
CA VAL A 122 2.01 1.62 -8.17
C VAL A 122 3.47 1.12 -8.13
N GLY A 123 3.87 0.43 -7.05
CA GLY A 123 5.24 -0.05 -6.80
C GLY A 123 5.59 -1.44 -7.35
N PRO A 124 6.83 -1.91 -7.10
CA PRO A 124 7.36 -3.19 -7.63
C PRO A 124 6.71 -4.43 -7.00
N PHE A 125 5.94 -4.27 -5.93
CA PHE A 125 5.32 -5.37 -5.23
C PHE A 125 4.37 -6.15 -6.14
N LEU A 126 3.48 -5.45 -6.84
CA LEU A 126 2.45 -6.07 -7.67
C LEU A 126 3.07 -6.97 -8.74
N SER A 127 4.03 -6.44 -9.50
CA SER A 127 4.72 -7.17 -10.57
C SER A 127 5.51 -8.37 -10.04
N ILE A 128 6.19 -8.24 -8.90
CA ILE A 128 6.94 -9.33 -8.27
C ILE A 128 6.00 -10.43 -7.75
N GLU A 129 4.90 -10.05 -7.12
CA GLU A 129 3.92 -10.97 -6.55
C GLU A 129 3.15 -11.71 -7.65
N GLN A 130 2.70 -11.01 -8.69
CA GLN A 130 2.04 -11.63 -9.83
C GLN A 130 2.96 -12.58 -10.58
N ALA A 131 4.24 -12.20 -10.75
CA ALA A 131 5.24 -13.10 -11.31
C ALA A 131 5.39 -14.36 -10.43
N ALA A 132 5.58 -14.21 -9.11
CA ALA A 132 5.69 -15.33 -8.18
C ALA A 132 4.45 -16.26 -8.23
N LEU A 133 3.25 -15.68 -8.21
CA LEU A 133 2.00 -16.42 -8.24
C LEU A 133 1.83 -17.20 -9.54
N SER A 134 2.23 -16.61 -10.68
CA SER A 134 2.10 -17.26 -11.99
C SER A 134 2.91 -18.56 -12.12
N HIS A 135 4.05 -18.68 -11.42
CA HIS A 135 4.90 -19.87 -11.42
C HIS A 135 4.35 -21.01 -10.53
N VAL A 136 3.61 -20.66 -9.47
CA VAL A 136 3.11 -21.64 -8.49
C VAL A 136 1.69 -22.12 -8.83
N VAL A 137 0.93 -21.31 -9.58
CA VAL A 137 -0.46 -21.61 -9.94
C VAL A 137 -0.54 -22.27 -11.33
N PRO A 138 -1.19 -23.45 -11.46
CA PRO A 138 -1.42 -24.11 -12.74
C PRO A 138 -2.23 -23.25 -13.72
N ASP A 139 -1.94 -23.36 -15.02
CA ASP A 139 -2.58 -22.57 -16.08
C ASP A 139 -4.12 -22.59 -16.01
N ARG A 140 -4.72 -23.75 -15.72
CA ARG A 140 -6.17 -23.96 -15.71
C ARG A 140 -6.89 -23.18 -14.60
N THR A 141 -6.22 -22.85 -13.50
CA THR A 141 -6.79 -22.12 -12.36
C THR A 141 -6.24 -20.71 -12.23
N ARG A 142 -5.18 -20.36 -12.96
CA ARG A 142 -4.48 -19.07 -12.90
C ARG A 142 -5.41 -17.87 -12.97
N THR A 143 -6.30 -17.79 -13.97
CA THR A 143 -7.25 -16.67 -14.11
C THR A 143 -8.17 -16.52 -12.90
N ALA A 144 -8.66 -17.62 -12.34
CA ALA A 144 -9.54 -17.58 -11.17
C ALA A 144 -8.78 -17.13 -9.91
N VAL A 145 -7.53 -17.57 -9.73
CA VAL A 145 -6.69 -17.13 -8.61
C VAL A 145 -6.36 -15.65 -8.73
N PHE A 146 -5.99 -15.15 -9.91
CA PHE A 146 -5.77 -13.72 -10.13
C PHE A 146 -7.03 -12.88 -9.90
N ALA A 147 -8.20 -13.39 -10.29
CA ALA A 147 -9.47 -12.70 -10.01
C ALA A 147 -9.71 -12.56 -8.50
N TRP A 148 -9.49 -13.61 -7.72
CA TRP A 148 -9.59 -13.57 -6.26
C TRP A 148 -8.53 -12.67 -5.61
N TYR A 149 -7.30 -12.76 -6.09
CA TYR A 149 -6.20 -11.89 -5.67
C TYR A 149 -6.54 -10.41 -5.87
N THR A 150 -7.04 -10.03 -7.05
CA THR A 150 -7.46 -8.66 -7.35
C THR A 150 -8.67 -8.25 -6.49
N LEU A 151 -9.70 -9.10 -6.40
CA LEU A 151 -10.90 -8.81 -5.62
C LEU A 151 -10.59 -8.60 -4.13
N ALA A 152 -9.78 -9.47 -3.53
CA ALA A 152 -9.35 -9.35 -2.14
C ALA A 152 -8.56 -8.05 -1.92
N GLY A 153 -7.74 -7.65 -2.89
CA GLY A 153 -7.02 -6.39 -2.84
C GLY A 153 -7.95 -5.17 -2.88
N SER A 154 -8.89 -5.13 -3.83
CA SER A 154 -9.87 -4.03 -3.92
C SER A 154 -10.74 -3.93 -2.68
N PHE A 155 -11.16 -5.07 -2.11
CA PHE A 155 -11.90 -5.09 -0.86
C PHE A 155 -11.06 -4.58 0.31
N ALA A 156 -9.78 -4.96 0.38
CA ALA A 156 -8.87 -4.46 1.40
C ALA A 156 -8.65 -2.94 1.30
N THR A 157 -8.43 -2.40 0.09
CA THR A 157 -8.33 -0.94 -0.13
C THR A 157 -9.62 -0.25 0.32
N ALA A 158 -10.80 -0.74 -0.07
CA ALA A 158 -12.07 -0.14 0.30
C ALA A 158 -12.30 -0.17 1.83
N ALA A 159 -12.02 -1.30 2.48
CA ALA A 159 -12.10 -1.45 3.92
C ALA A 159 -11.10 -0.53 4.64
N GLY A 160 -9.88 -0.42 4.11
CA GLY A 160 -8.85 0.49 4.60
C GLY A 160 -9.29 1.95 4.53
N SER A 161 -9.79 2.38 3.38
CA SER A 161 -10.30 3.75 3.18
C SER A 161 -11.45 4.10 4.12
N LEU A 162 -12.39 3.16 4.32
CA LEU A 162 -13.45 3.32 5.31
C LEU A 162 -12.86 3.42 6.73
N ALA A 163 -11.95 2.51 7.10
CA ALA A 163 -11.34 2.50 8.42
C ALA A 163 -10.53 3.77 8.71
N GLY A 164 -9.72 4.25 7.77
CA GLY A 164 -8.93 5.49 7.91
C GLY A 164 -9.82 6.72 8.07
N GLY A 165 -10.87 6.82 7.25
CA GLY A 165 -11.89 7.88 7.36
C GLY A 165 -12.62 7.84 8.70
N THR A 166 -13.17 6.69 9.08
CA THR A 166 -13.88 6.51 10.35
C THR A 166 -12.98 6.74 11.56
N LEU A 167 -11.75 6.21 11.56
CA LEU A 167 -10.80 6.39 12.66
C LEU A 167 -10.44 7.86 12.84
N SER A 168 -10.10 8.57 11.76
CA SER A 168 -9.78 9.99 11.84
C SER A 168 -10.97 10.82 12.33
N HIS A 169 -12.19 10.52 11.87
CA HIS A 169 -13.42 11.19 12.30
C HIS A 169 -13.71 10.94 13.79
N LEU A 170 -13.65 9.69 14.27
CA LEU A 170 -13.87 9.36 15.68
C LEU A 170 -12.82 10.02 16.59
N LEU A 171 -11.55 10.05 16.18
CA LEU A 171 -10.50 10.73 16.94
C LEU A 171 -10.74 12.24 17.01
N GLN A 172 -11.24 12.88 15.95
CA GLN A 172 -11.59 14.30 15.96
C GLN A 172 -12.83 14.64 16.82
N GLN A 173 -13.70 13.66 17.12
CA GLN A 173 -14.79 13.86 18.08
C GLN A 173 -14.29 13.92 19.54
N THR A 174 -13.04 13.54 19.77
CA THR A 174 -12.35 13.77 21.05
C THR A 174 -11.69 15.15 21.07
N ALA A 175 -11.06 15.54 22.17
CA ALA A 175 -10.31 16.81 22.25
C ALA A 175 -8.99 16.81 21.43
N MET A 176 -8.74 15.81 20.57
CA MET A 176 -7.55 15.74 19.73
C MET A 176 -7.60 16.74 18.57
N ALA A 177 -6.47 17.41 18.33
CA ALA A 177 -6.31 18.28 17.17
C ALA A 177 -6.37 17.47 15.85
N PRO A 178 -6.91 18.04 14.75
CA PRO A 178 -7.06 17.34 13.47
C PRO A 178 -5.76 16.70 12.95
N LEU A 179 -4.64 17.41 13.09
CA LEU A 179 -3.32 16.92 12.68
C LEU A 179 -2.93 15.63 13.41
N GLU A 180 -3.18 15.55 14.72
CA GLU A 180 -2.84 14.37 15.52
C GLU A 180 -3.74 13.18 15.16
N SER A 181 -5.03 13.42 14.92
CA SER A 181 -5.97 12.39 14.47
C SER A 181 -5.53 11.75 13.15
N TYR A 182 -5.06 12.56 12.20
CA TYR A 182 -4.51 12.07 10.94
C TYR A 182 -3.13 11.41 11.12
N ARG A 183 -2.28 11.92 12.02
CA ARG A 183 -0.98 11.31 12.33
C ARG A 183 -1.13 9.88 12.86
N VAL A 184 -2.19 9.58 13.63
CA VAL A 184 -2.49 8.20 14.07
C VAL A 184 -2.71 7.27 12.88
N VAL A 185 -3.42 7.71 11.84
CA VAL A 185 -3.62 6.92 10.61
C VAL A 185 -2.31 6.72 9.85
N VAL A 186 -1.46 7.75 9.79
CA VAL A 186 -0.10 7.65 9.19
C VAL A 186 0.79 6.66 9.95
N LEU A 187 0.71 6.65 11.29
CA LEU A 187 1.44 5.69 12.12
C LEU A 187 0.89 4.27 11.95
N LEU A 188 -0.43 4.11 11.89
CA LEU A 188 -1.06 2.82 11.60
C LEU A 188 -0.59 2.28 10.25
N TYR A 189 -0.54 3.14 9.24
CA TYR A 189 0.00 2.81 7.92
C TYR A 189 1.46 2.32 7.99
N ALA A 190 2.31 2.93 8.84
CA ALA A 190 3.70 2.52 8.99
C ALA A 190 3.89 1.16 9.69
N VAL A 191 2.90 0.75 10.52
CA VAL A 191 2.93 -0.50 11.29
C VAL A 191 2.40 -1.70 10.48
N LEU A 192 1.47 -1.46 9.55
CA LEU A 192 0.82 -2.48 8.72
C LEU A 192 1.68 -2.90 7.52
#